data_AF-A0A351K0W8-F1
#
_entry.id   AF-A0A351K0W8-F1
#
_cell.length_a   1.000
_cell.length_b   1.000
_cell.length_c   1.000
_cell.angle_alpha   90.00
_cell.angle_beta   90.00
_cell.angle_gamma   90.00
#
_symmetry.space_group_name_H-M   'P 1'
#
loop_
_entity.id
_entity.type
_entity.pdbx_description
1 polymer ?
#
loop_
_entity_poly.entity_id
_entity_poly.type
_entity_poly.pdbx_seq_one_letter_code
_entity_poly.pdbx_strand_id
1 'polypeptide(L)'
;QKQGAFIPGIRPGKSTAEYVNGVLMRITWGGAIFLGFIAITPVIAQWVGGAPPGVPIMIIGGAGLLIVVGVVLDTMRQMEAQLLMRHYEGFIK
;
A
#
# COMPACT_ATOMS: atom_id res chain seq x y z
N GLN A 1 -0.15 4.18 -27.02
CA GLN A 1 0.35 2.79 -26.88
C GLN A 1 1.87 2.86 -26.95
N LYS A 2 2.57 2.89 -25.81
CA LYS A 2 4.03 3.16 -25.80
C LYS A 2 4.89 2.06 -25.16
N GLN A 3 4.31 0.91 -24.80
CA GLN A 3 5.06 -0.32 -24.51
C GLN A 3 4.24 -1.48 -25.07
N GLY A 4 4.86 -2.32 -25.90
CA GLY A 4 4.25 -3.50 -26.53
C GLY A 4 3.95 -4.64 -25.55
N ALA A 5 3.59 -4.32 -24.32
CA ALA A 5 3.21 -5.28 -23.31
C ALA A 5 1.76 -5.73 -23.56
N PHE A 6 1.57 -7.03 -23.79
CA PHE A 6 0.27 -7.65 -23.91
C PHE A 6 0.20 -8.81 -22.92
N ILE A 7 -1.00 -9.06 -22.39
CA ILE A 7 -1.23 -10.20 -21.50
C ILE A 7 -1.37 -11.45 -22.38
N PRO A 8 -0.50 -12.47 -22.26
CA PRO A 8 -0.60 -13.69 -23.03
C PRO A 8 -1.98 -14.33 -22.85
N GLY A 9 -2.62 -14.73 -23.96
CA GLY A 9 -3.95 -15.36 -23.94
C GLY A 9 -5.15 -14.41 -24.03
N ILE A 10 -4.95 -13.08 -24.04
CA ILE A 10 -6.04 -12.10 -24.15
C ILE A 10 -5.77 -11.14 -25.31
N ARG A 11 -6.77 -10.93 -26.17
CA ARG A 11 -6.64 -10.04 -27.33
C ARG A 11 -6.33 -8.60 -26.87
N PRO A 12 -5.27 -7.95 -27.40
CA PRO A 12 -4.92 -6.58 -27.03
C PRO A 12 -6.06 -5.60 -27.29
N GLY A 13 -6.30 -4.69 -26.34
CA GLY A 13 -7.33 -3.65 -26.44
C GLY A 13 -8.42 -3.79 -25.38
N LYS A 14 -9.70 -3.74 -25.79
CA LYS A 14 -10.85 -3.78 -24.86
C LYS A 14 -10.85 -5.02 -23.96
N SER A 15 -10.56 -6.20 -24.52
CA SER A 15 -10.52 -7.44 -23.74
C SER A 15 -9.43 -7.46 -22.67
N THR A 16 -8.27 -6.85 -22.91
CA THR A 16 -7.23 -6.69 -21.89
C THR A 16 -7.67 -5.74 -20.78
N ALA A 17 -8.33 -4.64 -21.13
CA ALA A 17 -8.81 -3.66 -20.16
C ALA A 17 -9.89 -4.26 -19.24
N GLU A 18 -10.84 -5.02 -19.78
CA GLU A 18 -11.87 -5.71 -19.00
C GLU A 18 -11.27 -6.75 -18.05
N TYR A 19 -10.29 -7.53 -18.52
CA TYR A 19 -9.59 -8.49 -17.67
C TYR A 19 -8.84 -7.80 -16.53
N VAL A 20 -8.05 -6.78 -16.83
CA VAL A 20 -7.29 -6.02 -15.82
C VAL A 20 -8.23 -5.36 -14.82
N ASN A 21 -9.34 -4.78 -15.29
CA ASN A 21 -10.35 -4.19 -14.41
C ASN A 21 -10.99 -5.23 -13.49
N GLY A 22 -11.29 -6.43 -13.98
CA GLY A 22 -11.81 -7.52 -13.16
C GLY A 22 -10.84 -7.96 -12.05
N VAL A 23 -9.55 -8.02 -12.36
CA VAL A 23 -8.50 -8.34 -11.37
C VAL A 23 -8.33 -7.20 -10.37
N LEU A 24 -8.25 -5.96 -10.84
CA LEU A 24 -8.18 -4.75 -10.00
C LEU A 24 -9.34 -4.71 -9.01
N MET A 25 -10.58 -4.88 -9.48
CA MET A 25 -11.75 -4.84 -8.62
C MET A 25 -11.71 -5.88 -7.49
N ARG A 26 -11.23 -7.10 -7.76
CA ARG A 26 -11.09 -8.15 -6.73
C ARG A 26 -10.04 -7.79 -5.68
N ILE A 27 -8.90 -7.25 -6.10
CA ILE A 27 -7.82 -6.85 -5.19
C ILE A 27 -8.23 -5.61 -4.37
N THR A 28 -8.80 -4.61 -5.04
CA THR A 28 -9.25 -3.36 -4.41
C THR A 28 -10.36 -3.60 -3.38
N TRP A 29 -11.25 -4.57 -3.59
CA TRP A 29 -12.28 -4.92 -2.61
C TRP A 29 -11.67 -5.33 -1.26
N GLY A 30 -10.63 -6.18 -1.27
CA GLY A 30 -9.92 -6.58 -0.05
C GLY A 30 -9.17 -5.41 0.60
N GLY A 31 -8.50 -4.59 -0.21
CA GLY A 31 -7.82 -3.39 0.27
C GLY A 31 -8.76 -2.36 0.89
N ALA A 32 -9.95 -2.16 0.31
CA ALA A 32 -10.96 -1.23 0.80
C ALA A 32 -11.49 -1.63 2.18
N ILE A 33 -11.74 -2.93 2.42
CA ILE A 33 -12.15 -3.43 3.75
C ILE A 33 -11.05 -3.18 4.78
N PHE A 34 -9.81 -3.50 4.44
CA PHE A 34 -8.68 -3.33 5.35
C PHE A 34 -8.49 -1.85 5.74
N LEU A 35 -8.52 -0.93 4.76
CA LEU A 35 -8.42 0.50 5.01
C LEU A 35 -9.62 1.03 5.81
N GLY A 36 -10.83 0.57 5.50
CA GLY A 36 -12.04 0.92 6.24
C GLY A 36 -11.97 0.46 7.70
N PHE A 37 -11.45 -0.74 7.96
CA PHE A 37 -11.27 -1.26 9.32
C PHE A 37 -10.28 -0.41 10.12
N ILE A 38 -9.12 -0.09 9.56
CA ILE A 38 -8.11 0.76 10.23
C ILE A 38 -8.67 2.16 10.52
N ALA A 39 -9.48 2.73 9.62
CA ALA A 39 -10.10 4.02 9.82
C ALA A 39 -11.13 4.04 10.98
N ILE A 40 -11.79 2.91 11.25
CA ILE A 40 -12.81 2.78 12.30
C ILE A 40 -12.18 2.45 13.67
N THR A 41 -11.04 1.76 13.71
CA THR A 41 -10.29 1.43 14.93
C THR A 41 -10.11 2.60 15.92
N PRO A 42 -9.67 3.82 15.52
CA PRO A 42 -9.50 4.93 16.46
C PRO A 42 -10.84 5.41 17.04
N VAL A 43 -11.94 5.30 16.29
CA VAL A 43 -13.27 5.64 16.79
C VAL A 43 -13.64 4.66 17.89
N ILE A 44 -13.57 3.35 17.64
CA ILE A 44 -13.88 2.31 18.65
C ILE A 44 -13.01 2.46 19.90
N ALA A 45 -11.72 2.76 19.75
CA ALA A 45 -10.80 2.98 20.86
C ALA A 45 -11.20 4.19 21.74
N GLN A 46 -11.76 5.25 21.16
CA GLN A 46 -12.29 6.39 21.92
C GLN A 46 -13.55 6.04 22.73
N TRP A 47 -14.44 5.19 22.18
CA TRP A 47 -15.67 4.78 22.84
C TRP A 47 -15.43 3.82 24.02
N VAL A 48 -14.45 2.91 23.91
CA VAL A 48 -14.15 1.90 24.94
C VAL A 48 -13.13 2.41 25.99
N GLY A 49 -12.24 3.33 25.61
CA GLY A 49 -11.06 3.70 26.41
C GLY A 49 -11.22 4.79 27.47
N GLY A 50 -12.38 5.47 27.58
CA GLY A 50 -12.63 6.46 28.64
C GLY A 50 -11.58 7.59 28.73
N ALA A 51 -10.96 7.98 27.61
CA ALA A 51 -9.83 8.90 27.60
C ALA A 51 -10.26 10.36 27.89
N PRO A 52 -9.46 11.15 28.62
CA PRO A 52 -9.79 12.54 28.95
C PRO A 52 -9.99 13.40 27.69
N PRO A 53 -10.97 14.33 27.69
CA PRO A 53 -11.17 15.26 26.59
C PRO A 53 -10.00 16.24 26.53
N GLY A 54 -9.05 16.03 25.61
CA GLY A 54 -7.91 16.95 25.43
C GLY A 54 -6.71 16.39 24.68
N VAL A 55 -6.54 15.07 24.59
CA VAL A 55 -5.47 14.48 23.76
C VAL A 55 -6.01 14.21 22.36
N PRO A 56 -5.42 14.76 21.28
CA PRO A 56 -5.81 14.44 19.91
C PRO A 56 -5.39 13.02 19.56
N ILE A 57 -6.17 12.03 20.01
CA ILE A 57 -5.99 10.59 19.75
C ILE A 57 -5.95 10.30 18.24
N MET A 58 -6.51 11.20 17.41
CA MET A 58 -6.47 11.09 15.95
C MET A 58 -5.04 11.09 15.37
N ILE A 59 -4.11 11.84 15.99
CA ILE A 59 -2.72 11.95 15.51
C ILE A 59 -1.92 10.69 15.86
N ILE A 60 -2.16 10.09 17.04
CA ILE A 60 -1.41 8.92 17.53
C ILE A 60 -2.05 7.59 17.09
N GLY A 61 -3.37 7.53 16.94
CA GLY A 61 -4.10 6.24 16.89
C GLY A 61 -4.44 5.67 15.52
N GLY A 62 -4.66 6.50 14.48
CA GLY A 62 -5.21 6.02 13.20
C GLY A 62 -4.47 6.52 11.97
N ALA A 63 -4.60 7.80 11.65
CA ALA A 63 -3.96 8.40 10.48
C ALA A 63 -2.44 8.42 10.60
N GLY A 64 -1.91 8.75 11.80
CA GLY A 64 -0.48 8.70 12.07
C GLY A 64 0.12 7.30 11.91
N LEU A 65 -0.61 6.26 12.34
CA LEU A 65 -0.12 4.88 12.25
C LEU A 65 -0.02 4.39 10.80
N LEU A 66 -1.00 4.74 9.96
CA LEU A 66 -0.95 4.47 8.51
C LEU A 66 0.22 5.17 7.82
N ILE A 67 0.44 6.46 8.15
CA ILE A 67 1.54 7.25 7.57
C ILE A 67 2.89 6.69 8.03
N VAL A 68 3.06 6.39 9.32
CA VAL A 68 4.31 5.85 9.87
C VAL A 68 4.68 4.52 9.22
N VAL A 69 3.73 3.57 9.15
CA VAL A 69 4.00 2.28 8.51
C VAL A 69 4.30 2.46 7.02
N GLY A 70 3.57 3.34 6.33
CA GLY A 70 3.83 3.67 4.93
C GLY A 70 5.23 4.23 4.68
N VAL A 71 5.65 5.22 5.47
CA VAL A 71 6.98 5.84 5.38
C VAL A 71 8.09 4.86 5.75
N VAL A 72 7.90 4.02 6.78
CA VAL A 72 8.89 2.99 7.16
C VAL A 72 9.09 1.99 6.03
N LEU A 73 8.01 1.48 5.43
CA LEU A 73 8.10 0.55 4.29
C LEU A 73 8.78 1.20 3.08
N ASP A 74 8.47 2.46 2.79
CA ASP A 74 9.13 3.19 1.70
C ASP A 74 10.62 3.40 1.97
N THR A 75 10.97 3.77 3.21
CA THR A 75 12.37 3.92 3.65
C THR A 75 13.14 2.61 3.52
N MET A 76 12.54 1.48 3.92
CA MET A 76 13.16 0.15 3.76
C MET A 76 13.43 -0.18 2.29
N ARG A 77 12.45 0.08 1.40
CA ARG A 77 12.63 -0.13 -0.05
C ARG A 77 13.73 0.76 -0.64
N GLN A 78 13.80 2.01 -0.22
CA GLN A 78 14.86 2.94 -0.64
C GLN A 78 16.25 2.45 -0.19
N MET A 79 16.36 1.94 1.03
CA MET A 79 17.61 1.35 1.53
C MET A 79 17.99 0.08 0.76
N GLU A 80 17.05 -0.83 0.49
CA GLU A 80 17.28 -2.03 -0.31
C GLU A 80 17.77 -1.68 -1.73
N ALA A 81 17.16 -0.68 -2.37
CA ALA A 81 17.58 -0.21 -3.69
C ALA A 81 19.04 0.28 -3.71
N GLN A 82 19.47 0.98 -2.65
CA GLN A 82 20.87 1.42 -2.49
C GLN A 82 21.82 0.25 -2.21
N LEU A 83 21.38 -0.74 -1.42
CA LEU A 83 22.18 -1.94 -1.13
C LEU A 83 22.37 -2.82 -2.37
N LEU A 84 21.36 -2.93 -3.24
CA LEU A 84 21.46 -3.64 -4.52
C LEU A 84 22.52 -3.01 -5.44
N MET A 85 22.60 -1.69 -5.49
CA MET A 85 23.65 -0.97 -6.24
C MET A 85 25.05 -1.24 -5.67
N ARG A 86 25.18 -1.40 -4.35
CA ARG A 86 26.46 -1.66 -3.68
C ARG A 86 26.95 -3.12 -3.82
N HIS A 87 26.03 -4.08 -3.96
CA HIS A 87 26.38 -5.48 -4.24
C HIS A 87 26.77 -5.72 -5.71
N TYR A 88 26.77 -4.68 -6.56
CA TYR A 88 27.22 -4.77 -7.95
C TYR A 88 28.74 -4.60 -8.14
N GLU A 89 29.53 -4.33 -7.09
CA GLU A 89 30.97 -4.05 -7.21
C GLU A 89 31.89 -5.29 -7.26
N GLY A 90 31.36 -6.51 -7.16
CA GLY A 90 32.20 -7.70 -6.90
C GLY A 90 32.51 -8.67 -8.06
N PHE A 91 31.93 -8.50 -9.25
CA PHE A 91 31.94 -9.57 -10.27
C PHE A 91 32.71 -9.29 -11.57
N ILE A 92 33.39 -8.14 -11.70
CA ILE A 92 34.34 -7.93 -12.81
C ILE A 92 35.69 -7.50 -12.23
N LYS A 93 36.57 -8.49 -12.02
CA LYS A 93 38.02 -8.32 -12.10
C LYS A 93 38.62 -9.52 -12.81
#